data_AF-A0A528D6J6-F1
#
_entry.id   AF-A0A528D6J6-F1
#
_cell.length_a   1.000
_cell.length_b   1.000
_cell.length_c   1.000
_cell.angle_alpha   90.00
_cell.angle_beta   90.00
_cell.angle_gamma   90.00
#
_symmetry.space_group_name_H-M   'P 1'
#
loop_
_entity.id
_entity.type
_entity.pdbx_description
1 polymer ?
#
loop_
_entity_poly.entity_id
_entity_poly.type
_entity_poly.pdbx_seq_one_letter_code
_entity_poly.pdbx_strand_id
1 'polypeptide(L)' 'PGESEVMNIIGAVAGKDCLLIDDIVDSGGTLCNAADALLANGATSVTAYITHGVLSGGAVARIAGSKLQELVIT' A
#
# COMPACT_ATOMS: atom_id res chain seq x y z
N PRO A 1 1.39 16.62 -8.86
CA PRO A 1 0.33 15.64 -8.52
C PRO A 1 0.63 14.29 -9.19
N GLY A 2 1.00 13.29 -8.40
CA GLY A 2 1.22 11.93 -8.90
C GLY A 2 -0.08 11.15 -8.89
N GLU A 3 -0.71 11.00 -10.05
CA GLU A 3 -1.73 9.97 -10.25
C GLU A 3 -1.00 8.65 -10.51
N SER A 4 -1.29 7.63 -9.70
CA SER A 4 -0.82 6.26 -9.91
C SER A 4 -1.96 5.50 -10.57
N GLU A 5 -1.83 5.25 -11.87
CA GLU A 5 -2.75 4.40 -12.64
C GLU A 5 -2.47 2.91 -12.40
N VAL A 6 -3.48 2.09 -12.70
CA VAL A 6 -3.61 0.67 -12.34
C VAL A 6 -2.37 -0.15 -12.72
N MET A 7 -1.76 -0.75 -11.70
CA MET A 7 -0.52 -1.55 -11.77
C MET A 7 -0.84 -3.01 -12.13
N ASN A 8 -0.21 -3.53 -13.19
CA ASN A 8 -0.15 -4.97 -13.41
C ASN A 8 0.78 -5.63 -12.38
N ILE A 9 0.32 -6.69 -11.72
CA ILE A 9 1.14 -7.46 -10.80
C ILE A 9 2.01 -8.44 -11.58
N ILE A 10 3.32 -8.31 -11.43
CA ILE A 10 4.28 -9.28 -11.97
C ILE A 10 4.60 -10.30 -10.87
N GLY A 11 4.01 -11.49 -10.97
CA GLY A 11 4.22 -12.60 -10.04
C GLY A 11 2.91 -13.19 -9.49
N ALA A 12 3.04 -14.25 -8.70
CA ALA A 12 1.90 -14.93 -8.08
C ALA A 12 1.76 -14.56 -6.60
N VAL A 13 0.65 -13.93 -6.25
CA VAL A 13 0.35 -13.42 -4.91
C VAL A 13 -0.84 -14.11 -4.24
N ALA A 14 -1.60 -14.92 -4.99
CA ALA A 14 -2.75 -15.64 -4.46
C ALA A 14 -2.39 -16.53 -3.26
N GLY A 15 -3.11 -16.36 -2.15
CA GLY A 15 -2.92 -17.07 -0.89
C GLY A 15 -1.70 -16.64 -0.07
N LYS A 16 -1.04 -15.53 -0.40
CA LYS A 16 0.16 -15.04 0.30
C LYS A 16 -0.11 -13.80 1.12
N ASP A 17 0.57 -13.70 2.26
CA ASP A 17 0.72 -12.44 2.99
C ASP A 17 1.77 -11.58 2.28
N CYS A 18 1.38 -10.38 1.84
CA CYS A 18 2.22 -9.51 1.03
C CYS A 18 2.79 -8.36 1.88
N LEU A 19 4.09 -8.11 1.73
CA LEU A 19 4.77 -6.99 2.35
C LEU A 19 5.11 -5.94 1.28
N LEU A 20 4.54 -4.75 1.43
CA LEU A 20 4.91 -3.57 0.65
C LEU A 20 6.09 -2.89 1.35
N ILE A 21 7.20 -2.75 0.65
CA ILE A 21 8.41 -2.09 1.15
C ILE A 21 8.67 -0.86 0.28
N ASP A 22 8.84 0.31 0.90
CA ASP A 22 9.19 1.54 0.20
C ASP A 22 10.03 2.46 1.11
N ASP A 23 10.66 3.47 0.52
CA ASP A 23 11.43 4.46 1.27
C ASP A 23 10.53 5.56 1.87
N ILE A 24 9.51 6.02 1.14
CA ILE A 24 8.68 7.16 1.55
C ILE A 24 7.18 6.92 1.33
N VAL A 25 6.37 7.36 2.28
CA VAL A 25 4.93 7.51 2.11
C VAL A 25 4.54 8.96 2.32
N ASP A 26 4.14 9.61 1.23
CA ASP A 26 3.69 11.01 1.24
C ASP A 26 2.16 11.09 1.29
N SER A 27 1.47 11.01 0.15
CA SER A 27 0.00 11.04 0.12
C SER A 27 -0.64 9.70 0.52
N GLY A 28 0.09 8.59 0.51
CA GLY A 28 -0.46 7.25 0.74
C GLY A 28 -1.29 6.68 -0.42
N GLY A 29 -1.47 7.42 -1.52
CA GLY A 29 -2.24 6.95 -2.68
C GLY A 29 -1.66 5.69 -3.32
N THR A 30 -0.37 5.71 -3.66
CA THR A 30 0.34 4.56 -4.26
C THR A 30 0.23 3.31 -3.39
N LEU A 31 0.44 3.47 -2.08
CA LEU A 31 0.42 2.35 -1.13
C LEU A 31 -0.97 1.71 -1.03
N CYS A 32 -2.02 2.52 -0.96
CA CYS A 32 -3.41 2.03 -0.91
C CYS A 32 -3.80 1.33 -2.22
N ASN A 33 -3.45 1.92 -3.37
CA ASN A 33 -3.73 1.33 -4.68
C ASN A 33 -3.01 -0.02 -4.87
N ALA A 34 -1.75 -0.12 -4.41
CA ALA A 34 -0.99 -1.38 -4.46
C ALA A 34 -1.62 -2.45 -3.55
N ALA A 35 -2.05 -2.08 -2.34
CA ALA A 35 -2.75 -2.99 -1.45
C ALA A 35 -4.06 -3.50 -2.05
N ASP A 36 -4.85 -2.62 -2.66
CA ASP A 36 -6.07 -2.99 -3.37
C ASP A 36 -5.80 -3.96 -4.53
N ALA A 37 -4.77 -3.68 -5.34
CA ALA A 37 -4.38 -4.55 -6.44
C ALA A 37 -3.95 -5.94 -5.97
N LEU A 38 -3.12 -6.03 -4.92
CA LEU A 38 -2.65 -7.29 -4.35
C LEU A 38 -3.80 -8.14 -3.84
N LEU A 39 -4.71 -7.54 -3.07
CA LEU A 39 -5.89 -8.23 -2.54
C LEU A 39 -6.85 -8.67 -3.64
N ALA A 40 -7.05 -7.84 -4.67
CA ALA A 40 -7.86 -8.21 -5.83
C ALA A 40 -7.28 -9.41 -6.61
N ASN A 41 -5.96 -9.62 -6.54
CA ASN A 41 -5.27 -10.78 -7.11
C ASN A 41 -5.12 -11.96 -6.12
N GLY A 42 -5.84 -11.93 -5.01
CA GLY A 42 -5.97 -13.04 -4.07
C GLY A 42 -4.93 -13.09 -2.97
N ALA A 43 -4.16 -12.03 -2.72
CA ALA A 43 -3.34 -11.95 -1.52
C ALA A 43 -4.20 -12.12 -0.26
N THR A 44 -3.66 -12.80 0.75
CA THR A 44 -4.34 -13.05 2.03
C THR A 44 -4.38 -11.78 2.88
N SER A 45 -3.27 -11.05 2.90
CA SER A 45 -3.12 -9.77 3.61
C SER A 45 -2.10 -8.88 2.92
N VAL A 46 -2.13 -7.59 3.23
CA VAL A 46 -1.11 -6.64 2.79
C VAL A 46 -0.72 -5.75 3.97
N THR A 47 0.57 -5.76 4.31
CA THR A 47 1.17 -4.88 5.31
C THR A 47 2.28 -4.06 4.66
N ALA A 48 2.43 -2.81 5.09
CA ALA A 48 3.45 -1.91 4.57
C ALA A 48 4.52 -1.57 5.62
N TYR A 49 5.78 -1.59 5.21
CA TYR A 49 6.93 -1.14 6.00
C TYR A 49 7.63 -0.04 5.21
N ILE A 50 7.61 1.18 5.73
CA ILE A 50 8.08 2.37 5.02
C ILE A 50 9.06 3.14 5.92
N THR A 51 10.17 3.61 5.36
CA THR A 51 11.18 4.29 6.18
C THR A 51 10.71 5.69 6.62
N HIS A 52 10.18 6.48 5.69
CA HIS A 52 9.83 7.89 5.92
C HIS A 52 8.32 8.13 5.77
N GLY A 53 7.63 8.29 6.90
CA GLY A 53 6.22 8.66 6.94
C GLY A 53 5.97 10.17 6.83
N VAL A 54 6.05 10.74 5.62
CA VAL A 54 5.71 12.17 5.40
C VAL A 54 4.21 12.42 5.65
N LEU A 55 3.35 11.49 5.23
CA LEU A 55 1.92 11.45 5.55
C LEU A 55 1.19 12.79 5.30
N SER A 56 1.44 13.42 4.16
CA SER A 56 0.88 14.74 3.87
C SER A 56 -0.62 14.71 3.52
N GLY A 57 -1.28 15.84 3.80
CA GLY A 57 -2.70 16.04 3.49
C GLY A 57 -3.58 14.99 4.16
N GLY A 58 -4.46 14.36 3.38
CA GLY A 58 -5.39 13.33 3.87
C GLY A 58 -4.80 11.93 4.01
N ALA A 59 -3.47 11.76 4.00
CA ALA A 59 -2.81 10.44 3.98
C ALA A 59 -3.25 9.53 5.13
N VAL A 60 -3.29 10.05 6.36
CA VAL A 60 -3.67 9.26 7.54
C VAL A 60 -5.10 8.72 7.41
N ALA A 61 -6.05 9.58 7.05
CA ALA A 61 -7.44 9.16 6.85
C ALA A 61 -7.58 8.16 5.69
N ARG A 62 -6.82 8.36 4.60
CA ARG A 62 -6.79 7.45 3.45
C ARG A 62 -6.27 6.07 3.83
N ILE A 63 -5.14 6.01 4.54
CA ILE A 63 -4.53 4.76 4.99
C ILE A 63 -5.43 4.05 6.00
N ALA A 64 -5.98 4.77 6.97
CA ALA A 64 -6.90 4.22 7.97
C ALA A 64 -8.21 3.68 7.35
N GLY A 65 -8.66 4.25 6.23
CA GLY A 65 -9.80 3.77 5.45
C GLY A 65 -9.46 2.76 4.35
N SER A 66 -8.19 2.38 4.22
CA SER A 66 -7.72 1.45 3.19
C SER A 66 -7.88 -0.02 3.63
N LYS A 67 -7.44 -0.94 2.76
CA LYS A 67 -7.39 -2.38 3.08
C LYS A 67 -6.03 -2.86 3.59
N LEU A 68 -5.09 -1.96 3.86
CA LEU A 68 -3.85 -2.33 4.53
C LEU A 68 -4.17 -2.89 5.91
N GLN A 69 -3.54 -4.01 6.26
CA GLN A 69 -3.64 -4.57 7.60
C GLN A 69 -2.86 -3.72 8.60
N GLU A 70 -1.68 -3.26 8.20
CA GLU A 70 -0.81 -2.44 9.05
C GLU A 70 0.12 -1.57 8.18
N LEU A 71 0.49 -0.40 8.72
CA LEU A 71 1.55 0.45 8.20
C LEU A 71 2.57 0.68 9.33
N VAL A 72 3.78 0.17 9.15
CA VAL A 72 4.92 0.36 10.05
C VAL A 72 5.84 1.42 9.46
N ILE A 73 6.18 2.44 10.26
CA ILE A 73 7.06 3.55 9.89
C ILE A 73 8.06 3.89 11.01
N THR A 74 9.16 4.57 10.66
CA THR A 74 10.10 5.20 11.62
C THR A 74 9.98 6.71 11.63
#